data_AF-A0A7Y2PF13-F1
#
_entry.id   AF-A0A7Y2PF13-F1
#
_cell.length_a   1.000
_cell.length_b   1.000
_cell.length_c   1.000
_cell.angle_alpha   90.00
_cell.angle_beta   90.00
_cell.angle_gamma   90.00
#
_symmetry.space_group_name_H-M   'P 1'
#
loop_
_entity.id
_entity.type
_entity.pdbx_description
1 polymer ?
#
loop_
_entity_poly.entity_id
_entity_poly.type
_entity_poly.pdbx_seq_one_letter_code
_entity_poly.pdbx_strand_id
1 'polypeptide(L)'
;SGVTDYVGGFITTAGIGAEEVAKAYQDAGDDYNSIMVKALADRLAEACAEWLHQQVRTKYWGYAKDEQLANDELIKEQYSGIRPAPGYPACPDHTEKGTLFALLDPEAQEMRAGQSGVFLTEHYAMFPAAAVSGWYFAHPQAQYFAVGKVDKDQIESYTARKGQDLSVTERWLAPNLGYDN
;
A
#
# COMPACT_ATOMS: atom_id res chain seq x y z
N SER A 1 23.65 -12.06 9.83
CA SER A 1 23.13 -12.87 10.95
C SER A 1 23.04 -14.36 10.62
N GLY A 2 22.80 -14.78 9.37
CA GLY A 2 22.68 -16.20 9.00
C GLY A 2 21.33 -16.84 9.37
N VAL A 3 20.38 -16.01 9.82
CA VAL A 3 19.03 -16.42 10.21
C VAL A 3 18.10 -16.30 9.00
N THR A 4 17.26 -17.31 8.78
CA THR A 4 16.19 -17.25 7.79
C THR A 4 15.09 -16.32 8.29
N ASP A 5 14.70 -15.36 7.45
CA ASP A 5 13.62 -14.41 7.71
C ASP A 5 12.69 -14.32 6.50
N TYR A 6 11.55 -13.66 6.67
CA TYR A 6 10.49 -13.58 5.68
C TYR A 6 9.93 -12.16 5.59
N VAL A 7 9.36 -11.84 4.44
CA VAL A 7 8.58 -10.63 4.19
C VAL A 7 7.33 -11.02 3.41
N GLY A 8 6.21 -10.39 3.71
CA GLY A 8 4.97 -10.56 2.95
C GLY A 8 4.61 -9.29 2.19
N GLY A 9 3.67 -9.42 1.25
CA GLY A 9 3.04 -8.27 0.58
C GLY A 9 1.57 -8.56 0.29
N PHE A 10 0.79 -7.53 0.05
CA PHE A 10 -0.62 -7.64 -0.33
C PHE A 10 -1.06 -6.57 -1.33
N ILE A 11 -2.09 -6.91 -2.10
CA ILE A 11 -2.89 -5.99 -2.92
C ILE A 11 -4.35 -6.35 -2.64
N THR A 12 -5.17 -5.37 -2.28
CA THR A 12 -6.60 -5.55 -1.99
C THR A 12 -7.40 -4.43 -2.63
N THR A 13 -8.62 -4.73 -3.09
CA THR A 13 -9.56 -3.72 -3.57
C THR A 13 -10.99 -4.13 -3.26
N ALA A 14 -11.86 -3.14 -3.05
CA ALA A 14 -13.31 -3.31 -3.05
C ALA A 14 -13.97 -2.39 -4.10
N GLY A 15 -13.17 -1.83 -5.02
CA GLY A 15 -13.58 -0.76 -5.94
C GLY A 15 -13.88 -1.20 -7.36
N ILE A 16 -13.86 -2.50 -7.67
CA ILE A 16 -14.19 -2.98 -9.02
C ILE A 16 -15.67 -2.72 -9.29
N GLY A 17 -15.98 -1.91 -10.32
CA GLY A 17 -17.34 -1.51 -10.64
C GLY A 17 -17.85 -0.28 -9.88
N ALA A 18 -17.09 0.24 -8.90
CA ALA A 18 -17.56 1.32 -8.03
C ALA A 18 -17.68 2.66 -8.80
N GLU A 19 -16.80 2.92 -9.77
CA GLU A 19 -16.87 4.13 -10.58
C GLU A 19 -18.06 4.13 -11.52
N GLU A 20 -18.37 2.97 -12.11
CA GLU A 20 -19.51 2.77 -13.00
C GLU A 20 -20.83 2.97 -12.24
N VAL A 21 -20.93 2.42 -11.03
CA VAL A 21 -22.09 2.63 -10.15
C VAL A 21 -22.20 4.09 -9.74
N ALA A 22 -21.10 4.73 -9.35
CA ALA A 22 -21.11 6.14 -8.95
C ALA A 22 -21.51 7.06 -10.11
N LYS A 23 -21.03 6.76 -11.32
CA LYS A 23 -21.38 7.47 -12.55
C LYS A 23 -22.86 7.30 -12.87
N ALA A 24 -23.42 6.10 -12.74
CA ALA A 24 -24.85 5.87 -12.95
C ALA A 24 -25.72 6.71 -12.00
N TYR A 25 -25.34 6.85 -10.72
CA TYR A 25 -26.02 7.75 -9.79
C TYR A 25 -25.89 9.22 -10.19
N GLN A 26 -24.69 9.65 -10.59
CA GLN A 26 -24.44 11.03 -11.02
C GLN A 26 -25.24 11.39 -12.27
N ASP A 27 -25.26 10.50 -13.27
CA ASP A 27 -26.01 10.69 -14.52
C ASP A 27 -27.54 10.75 -14.27
N ALA A 28 -28.01 10.19 -13.15
CA ALA A 28 -29.38 10.29 -12.66
C ALA A 28 -29.66 11.51 -11.76
N GLY A 29 -28.66 12.37 -11.51
CA GLY A 29 -28.76 13.53 -10.62
C GLY A 29 -28.73 13.21 -9.12
N ASP A 30 -28.27 12.01 -8.75
CA ASP A 30 -28.15 11.54 -7.36
C ASP A 30 -26.70 11.62 -6.87
N ASP A 31 -26.25 12.83 -6.56
CA ASP A 31 -24.89 13.07 -6.07
C ASP A 31 -24.63 12.39 -4.72
N TYR A 32 -25.66 12.23 -3.87
CA TYR A 32 -25.53 11.59 -2.56
C TYR A 32 -25.11 10.13 -2.72
N ASN A 33 -25.84 9.35 -3.51
CA ASN A 33 -25.50 7.94 -3.70
C ASN A 33 -24.21 7.75 -4.52
N SER A 34 -23.90 8.68 -5.43
CA SER A 34 -22.61 8.71 -6.14
C SER A 34 -21.42 8.84 -5.17
N ILE A 35 -21.53 9.73 -4.18
CA ILE A 35 -20.52 9.90 -3.13
C ILE A 35 -20.53 8.70 -2.18
N MET A 36 -21.73 8.22 -1.80
CA MET A 36 -21.88 7.14 -0.83
C MET A 36 -21.24 5.84 -1.31
N VAL A 37 -21.42 5.46 -2.57
CA VAL A 37 -20.82 4.21 -3.08
C VAL A 37 -19.29 4.28 -3.08
N LYS A 38 -18.71 5.43 -3.43
CA LYS A 38 -17.25 5.65 -3.37
C LYS A 38 -16.74 5.57 -1.94
N ALA A 39 -17.44 6.21 -1.00
CA ALA A 39 -17.10 6.16 0.42
C ALA A 39 -17.17 4.74 0.98
N LEU A 40 -18.21 3.98 0.63
CA LEU A 40 -18.35 2.58 1.06
C LEU A 40 -17.26 1.69 0.46
N ALA A 41 -16.94 1.85 -0.83
CA ALA A 41 -15.86 1.09 -1.48
C ALA A 41 -14.52 1.34 -0.77
N ASP A 42 -14.21 2.59 -0.45
CA ASP A 42 -13.00 2.97 0.29
C ASP A 42 -12.95 2.33 1.68
N ARG A 43 -14.05 2.39 2.46
CA ARG A 43 -14.13 1.72 3.77
C ARG A 43 -13.98 0.20 3.67
N LEU A 44 -14.53 -0.42 2.62
CA LEU A 44 -14.40 -1.86 2.38
C LEU A 44 -12.98 -2.25 1.97
N ALA A 45 -12.27 -1.42 1.22
CA ALA A 45 -10.87 -1.67 0.86
C ALA A 45 -9.97 -1.68 2.10
N GLU A 46 -10.13 -0.71 3.00
CA GLU A 46 -9.40 -0.66 4.28
C GLU A 46 -9.77 -1.82 5.21
N ALA A 47 -11.06 -2.16 5.29
CA ALA A 47 -11.52 -3.32 6.06
C ALA A 47 -10.95 -4.64 5.52
N CYS A 48 -10.82 -4.77 4.19
CA CYS A 48 -10.21 -5.93 3.55
C CYS A 48 -8.72 -6.02 3.89
N ALA A 49 -7.99 -4.90 3.88
CA ALA A 49 -6.58 -4.86 4.28
C ALA A 49 -6.38 -5.27 5.74
N GLU A 50 -7.22 -4.80 6.67
CA GLU A 50 -7.18 -5.18 8.09
C GLU A 50 -7.51 -6.67 8.29
N TRP A 51 -8.58 -7.15 7.66
CA TRP A 51 -8.98 -8.56 7.70
C TRP A 51 -7.87 -9.46 7.15
N LEU A 52 -7.30 -9.13 5.99
CA LEU A 52 -6.24 -9.92 5.39
C LEU A 52 -4.98 -9.91 6.26
N HIS A 53 -4.63 -8.77 6.85
CA HIS A 53 -3.50 -8.70 7.79
C HIS A 53 -3.74 -9.63 8.98
N GLN A 54 -4.93 -9.64 9.58
CA GLN A 54 -5.28 -10.58 10.63
C GLN A 54 -5.17 -12.05 10.17
N GLN A 55 -5.64 -12.39 8.96
CA GLN A 55 -5.46 -13.74 8.41
C GLN A 55 -3.98 -14.09 8.23
N VAL A 56 -3.14 -13.14 7.84
CA VAL A 56 -1.69 -13.35 7.71
C VAL A 56 -1.06 -13.65 9.07
N ARG A 57 -1.36 -12.84 10.09
CA ARG A 57 -0.82 -13.04 11.45
C ARG A 57 -1.24 -14.38 12.07
N THR A 58 -2.50 -14.75 11.91
CA THR A 58 -3.09 -15.92 12.58
C THR A 58 -2.96 -17.23 11.79
N LYS A 59 -2.93 -17.17 10.45
CA LYS A 59 -3.02 -18.35 9.58
C LYS A 59 -1.90 -18.47 8.56
N TYR A 60 -1.71 -17.49 7.68
CA TYR A 60 -0.78 -17.66 6.54
C TYR A 60 0.69 -17.59 6.96
N TRP A 61 1.05 -16.58 7.76
CA TRP A 61 2.35 -16.51 8.43
C TRP A 61 2.28 -17.21 9.79
N GLY A 62 1.19 -17.00 10.53
CA GLY A 62 0.84 -17.83 11.68
C GLY A 62 1.75 -17.63 12.90
N TYR A 63 2.32 -16.44 13.08
CA TYR A 63 3.11 -16.10 14.26
C TYR A 63 2.25 -15.67 15.48
N ALA A 64 0.96 -15.43 15.29
CA ALA A 64 0.01 -15.04 16.33
C ALA A 64 -1.28 -15.89 16.28
N LYS A 65 -1.16 -17.23 16.31
CA LYS A 65 -2.28 -18.16 16.07
C LYS A 65 -3.45 -18.02 17.05
N ASP A 66 -3.17 -17.61 18.28
CA ASP A 66 -4.15 -17.48 19.36
C ASP A 66 -4.68 -16.04 19.51
N GLU A 67 -4.38 -15.14 18.56
CA GLU A 67 -4.87 -13.75 18.57
C GLU A 67 -6.42 -13.71 18.53
N GLN A 68 -7.01 -12.99 19.48
CA GLN A 68 -8.46 -12.77 19.57
C GLN A 68 -8.75 -11.29 19.87
N LEU A 69 -8.39 -10.43 18.92
CA LEU A 69 -8.61 -8.98 19.04
C LEU A 69 -10.00 -8.59 18.55
N ALA A 70 -10.67 -7.72 19.31
CA ALA A 70 -11.86 -7.02 18.86
C ALA A 70 -11.49 -5.94 17.83
N ASN A 71 -12.47 -5.45 17.07
CA ASN A 71 -12.25 -4.44 16.04
C ASN A 71 -11.59 -3.15 16.58
N ASP A 72 -11.97 -2.70 17.77
CA ASP A 72 -11.38 -1.50 18.39
C ASP A 72 -9.91 -1.70 18.77
N GLU A 73 -9.50 -2.94 19.06
CA GLU A 73 -8.11 -3.29 19.36
C GLU A 73 -7.28 -3.39 18.07
N LEU A 74 -7.89 -3.88 16.97
CA LEU A 74 -7.30 -3.84 15.63
C LEU A 74 -7.05 -2.40 15.16
N ILE A 75 -8.03 -1.50 15.33
CA ILE A 75 -7.88 -0.06 15.00
C ILE A 75 -6.76 0.59 15.81
N LYS A 76 -6.56 0.16 17.06
CA LYS A 76 -5.47 0.61 17.93
C LYS A 76 -4.14 -0.10 17.66
N GLU A 77 -4.09 -0.94 16.63
CA GLU A 77 -2.92 -1.73 16.23
C GLU A 77 -2.33 -2.57 17.36
N GLN A 78 -3.17 -3.16 18.23
CA GLN A 78 -2.72 -3.94 19.40
C GLN A 78 -2.23 -5.36 19.06
N TYR A 79 -1.78 -5.56 17.82
CA TYR A 79 -1.17 -6.80 17.34
C TYR A 79 0.34 -6.64 17.16
N SER A 80 1.07 -7.75 17.07
CA SER A 80 2.49 -7.74 16.70
C SER A 80 2.65 -7.61 15.19
N GLY A 81 3.66 -6.86 14.74
CA GLY A 81 3.96 -6.65 13.32
C GLY A 81 3.28 -5.41 12.71
N ILE A 82 3.71 -5.05 11.50
CA ILE A 82 3.22 -3.86 10.78
C ILE A 82 2.94 -4.18 9.31
N ARG A 83 2.15 -3.32 8.66
CA ARG A 83 1.77 -3.45 7.24
C ARG A 83 2.06 -2.19 6.40
N PRO A 84 3.32 -1.70 6.32
CA PRO A 84 3.64 -0.41 5.71
C PRO A 84 3.33 -0.38 4.21
N ALA A 85 2.67 0.69 3.79
CA ALA A 85 2.26 0.91 2.41
C ALA A 85 3.14 1.98 1.74
N PRO A 86 3.75 1.69 0.56
CA PRO A 86 4.56 2.68 -0.15
C PRO A 86 3.82 3.99 -0.40
N GLY A 87 4.45 5.12 -0.07
CA GLY A 87 3.87 6.47 -0.07
C GLY A 87 3.56 7.01 1.32
N TYR A 88 3.48 6.16 2.35
CA TYR A 88 3.38 6.60 3.74
C TYR A 88 4.76 7.06 4.27
N PRO A 89 4.79 7.85 5.37
CA PRO A 89 6.04 8.41 5.89
C PRO A 89 7.16 7.40 6.20
N ALA A 90 6.81 6.15 6.52
CA ALA A 90 7.78 5.07 6.79
C ALA A 90 8.44 4.49 5.52
N CYS A 91 7.83 4.67 4.36
CA CYS A 91 8.32 4.20 3.07
C CYS A 91 7.79 5.13 1.95
N PRO A 92 8.29 6.37 1.85
CA PRO A 92 7.66 7.43 1.05
C PRO A 92 7.79 7.25 -0.47
N ASP A 93 8.69 6.39 -0.95
CA ASP A 93 8.83 6.16 -2.40
C ASP A 93 7.63 5.39 -2.95
N HIS A 94 6.80 6.07 -3.75
CA HIS A 94 5.64 5.47 -4.41
C HIS A 94 6.02 4.40 -5.45
N THR A 95 7.22 4.47 -6.02
CA THR A 95 7.66 3.55 -7.09
C THR A 95 7.86 2.12 -6.60
N GLU A 96 8.01 1.91 -5.28
CA GLU A 96 8.09 0.57 -4.69
C GLU A 96 6.78 -0.23 -4.80
N LYS A 97 5.66 0.42 -5.16
CA LYS A 97 4.47 -0.34 -5.60
C LYS A 97 4.76 -1.17 -6.86
N GLY A 98 5.65 -0.73 -7.73
CA GLY A 98 6.07 -1.52 -8.89
C GLY A 98 6.71 -2.84 -8.49
N THR A 99 7.60 -2.83 -7.49
CA THR A 99 8.20 -4.03 -6.90
C THR A 99 7.13 -4.96 -6.33
N LEU A 100 6.18 -4.39 -5.59
CA LEU A 100 5.10 -5.13 -4.94
C LEU A 100 4.16 -5.79 -5.98
N PHE A 101 3.78 -5.08 -7.04
CA PHE A 101 2.95 -5.59 -8.12
C PHE A 101 3.68 -6.68 -8.91
N ALA A 102 4.95 -6.49 -9.25
CA ALA A 102 5.75 -7.50 -9.92
C ALA A 102 5.83 -8.82 -9.13
N LEU A 103 5.79 -8.75 -7.79
CA LEU A 103 5.78 -9.93 -6.92
C LEU A 103 4.42 -10.62 -6.84
N LEU A 104 3.33 -9.85 -6.73
CA LEU A 104 2.02 -10.37 -6.34
C LEU A 104 1.03 -10.51 -7.50
N ASP A 105 1.15 -9.67 -8.52
CA ASP A 105 0.28 -9.65 -9.69
C ASP A 105 1.10 -9.30 -10.94
N PRO A 106 2.02 -10.19 -11.38
CA PRO A 106 2.97 -9.91 -12.45
C PRO A 106 2.30 -9.69 -13.83
N GLU A 107 1.03 -10.05 -13.98
CA GLU A 107 0.23 -9.81 -15.18
C GLU A 107 -0.32 -8.38 -15.23
N ALA A 108 -0.35 -7.66 -14.10
CA ALA A 108 -0.73 -6.26 -14.07
C ALA A 108 0.31 -5.41 -14.81
N GLN A 109 -0.17 -4.56 -15.70
CA GLN A 109 0.63 -3.59 -16.44
C GLN A 109 0.12 -2.19 -16.14
N GLU A 110 0.87 -1.17 -16.55
CA GLU A 110 0.39 0.21 -16.48
C GLU A 110 -0.98 0.32 -17.18
N MET A 111 -1.97 0.87 -16.48
CA MET A 111 -3.35 1.02 -16.96
C MET A 111 -4.08 -0.29 -17.32
N ARG A 112 -3.58 -1.46 -16.88
CA ARG A 112 -4.21 -2.76 -17.14
C ARG A 112 -4.11 -3.69 -15.95
N ALA A 113 -5.26 -4.05 -15.38
CA ALA A 113 -5.34 -4.94 -14.22
C ALA A 113 -4.92 -6.38 -14.57
N GLY A 114 -4.25 -7.04 -13.61
CA GLY A 114 -4.03 -8.47 -13.59
C GLY A 114 -5.10 -9.19 -12.76
N GLN A 115 -4.70 -10.22 -12.02
CA GLN A 115 -5.62 -11.05 -11.22
C GLN A 115 -6.19 -10.33 -10.00
N SER A 116 -5.46 -9.35 -9.46
CA SER A 116 -5.93 -8.54 -8.33
C SER A 116 -7.10 -7.63 -8.71
N GLY A 117 -7.33 -7.40 -10.00
CA GLY A 117 -8.27 -6.40 -10.49
C GLY A 117 -7.78 -4.96 -10.29
N VAL A 118 -6.53 -4.77 -9.86
CA VAL A 118 -5.90 -3.46 -9.63
C VAL A 118 -4.76 -3.25 -10.61
N PHE A 119 -4.57 -2.02 -11.07
CA PHE A 119 -3.39 -1.60 -11.82
C PHE A 119 -2.77 -0.32 -11.26
N LEU A 120 -1.53 -0.05 -11.69
CA LEU A 120 -0.84 1.19 -11.41
C LEU A 120 -0.98 2.16 -12.58
N THR A 121 -1.17 3.44 -12.28
CA THR A 121 -1.03 4.53 -13.26
C THR A 121 0.44 4.87 -13.48
N GLU A 122 0.73 5.74 -14.44
CA GLU A 122 2.05 6.32 -14.69
C GLU A 122 2.64 7.04 -13.46
N HIS A 123 1.77 7.41 -12.51
CA HIS A 123 2.13 8.07 -11.26
C HIS A 123 2.17 7.13 -10.04
N TYR A 124 2.10 5.81 -10.25
CA TYR A 124 2.00 4.80 -9.18
C TYR A 124 0.80 5.01 -8.25
N ALA A 125 -0.26 5.66 -8.73
CA ALA A 125 -1.56 5.58 -8.10
C ALA A 125 -2.19 4.23 -8.43
N MET A 126 -2.99 3.67 -7.53
CA MET A 126 -3.72 2.43 -7.77
C MET A 126 -5.11 2.72 -8.32
N PHE A 127 -5.55 1.89 -9.26
CA PHE A 127 -6.91 1.89 -9.76
C PHE A 127 -7.49 0.46 -9.70
N PRO A 128 -8.71 0.24 -9.21
CA PRO A 128 -9.65 1.23 -8.67
C PRO A 128 -9.12 1.99 -7.45
N ALA A 129 -9.59 3.23 -7.24
CA ALA A 129 -9.09 4.09 -6.16
C ALA A 129 -9.29 3.50 -4.77
N ALA A 130 -10.39 2.75 -4.57
CA ALA A 130 -10.63 1.98 -3.36
C ALA A 130 -9.78 0.69 -3.36
N ALA A 131 -8.47 0.87 -3.16
CA ALA A 131 -7.48 -0.21 -3.11
C ALA A 131 -6.39 0.11 -2.08
N VAL A 132 -5.84 -0.94 -1.46
CA VAL A 132 -4.74 -0.85 -0.50
C VAL A 132 -3.70 -1.90 -0.87
N SER A 133 -2.42 -1.49 -0.87
CA SER A 133 -1.29 -2.38 -1.06
C SER A 133 -0.15 -2.01 -0.12
N GLY A 134 0.61 -3.01 0.30
CA GLY A 134 1.74 -2.80 1.19
C GLY A 134 2.49 -4.08 1.50
N TRP A 135 3.42 -3.97 2.43
CA TRP A 135 4.26 -5.06 2.91
C TRP A 135 3.71 -5.63 4.22
N TYR A 136 4.24 -6.77 4.66
CA TYR A 136 4.06 -7.30 6.01
C TYR A 136 5.41 -7.55 6.66
N PHE A 137 5.58 -7.04 7.89
CA PHE A 137 6.74 -7.33 8.75
C PHE A 137 6.26 -7.94 10.06
N ALA A 138 6.82 -9.08 10.44
CA ALA A 138 6.42 -9.82 11.64
C ALA A 138 7.24 -9.49 12.90
N HIS A 139 8.35 -8.76 12.76
CA HIS A 139 9.24 -8.49 13.89
C HIS A 139 8.49 -7.74 15.00
N PRO A 140 8.52 -8.19 16.26
CA PRO A 140 7.67 -7.65 17.34
C PRO A 140 8.01 -6.22 17.76
N GLN A 141 9.18 -5.72 17.35
CA GLN A 141 9.59 -4.32 17.55
C GLN A 141 9.43 -3.45 16.29
N ALA A 142 8.89 -4.01 15.20
CA ALA A 142 8.61 -3.23 14.02
C ALA A 142 7.53 -2.19 14.35
N GLN A 143 7.75 -0.95 13.93
CA GLN A 143 6.90 0.19 14.23
C GLN A 143 6.96 1.20 13.09
N TYR A 144 5.89 1.98 12.92
CA TYR A 144 5.89 3.08 11.97
C TYR A 144 6.72 4.24 12.51
N PHE A 145 7.70 4.67 11.74
CA PHE A 145 8.45 5.90 11.97
C PHE A 145 8.54 6.67 10.66
N ALA A 146 8.58 8.00 10.71
CA ALA A 146 8.80 8.79 9.52
C ALA A 146 10.28 8.76 9.13
N VAL A 147 10.57 8.53 7.85
CA VAL A 147 11.95 8.62 7.31
C VAL A 147 12.51 10.04 7.49
N GLY A 148 11.65 11.06 7.40
CA GLY A 148 12.06 12.46 7.53
C GLY A 148 12.79 12.97 6.30
N LYS A 149 13.69 13.94 6.51
CA LYS A 149 14.54 14.50 5.47
C LYS A 149 15.77 13.64 5.24
N VAL A 150 16.14 13.43 3.99
CA VAL A 150 17.31 12.65 3.57
C VAL A 150 18.30 13.53 2.81
N ASP A 151 19.57 13.35 3.10
CA ASP A 151 20.66 14.10 2.48
C ASP A 151 21.08 13.51 1.14
N LYS A 152 21.87 14.28 0.39
CA LYS A 152 22.24 13.97 -0.99
C LYS A 152 23.00 12.64 -1.12
N ASP A 153 23.84 12.30 -0.16
CA ASP A 153 24.58 11.04 -0.14
C ASP A 153 23.65 9.81 -0.09
N GLN A 154 22.56 9.87 0.69
CA GLN A 154 21.55 8.83 0.73
C GLN A 154 20.77 8.75 -0.58
N ILE A 155 20.44 9.89 -1.20
CA ILE A 155 19.76 9.94 -2.50
C ILE A 155 20.63 9.32 -3.60
N GLU A 156 21.92 9.65 -3.66
CA GLU A 156 22.88 9.07 -4.62
C GLU A 156 23.00 7.55 -4.41
N SER A 157 23.13 7.12 -3.15
CA SER A 157 23.18 5.70 -2.79
C SER A 157 21.90 4.94 -3.19
N TYR A 158 20.73 5.54 -2.97
CA TYR A 158 19.44 4.94 -3.32
C TYR A 158 19.23 4.89 -4.84
N THR A 159 19.61 5.96 -5.54
CA THR A 159 19.59 6.05 -7.01
C THR A 159 20.40 4.91 -7.65
N ALA A 160 21.62 4.67 -7.15
CA ALA A 160 22.46 3.59 -7.63
C ALA A 160 21.84 2.20 -7.41
N ARG A 161 21.17 1.97 -6.26
CA ARG A 161 20.45 0.71 -5.98
C ARG A 161 19.24 0.50 -6.88
N LYS A 162 18.54 1.58 -7.23
CA LYS A 162 17.37 1.56 -8.12
C LYS A 162 17.76 1.45 -9.60
N GLY A 163 19.02 1.75 -9.95
CA GLY A 163 19.49 1.72 -11.32
C GLY A 163 18.82 2.75 -12.23
N GLN A 164 18.51 3.93 -11.68
CA GLN A 164 17.82 5.01 -12.39
C GLN A 164 18.61 6.33 -12.33
N ASP A 165 18.17 7.35 -13.06
CA ASP A 165 18.80 8.68 -13.02
C ASP A 165 18.52 9.41 -11.69
N LEU A 166 19.49 10.22 -11.25
CA LEU A 166 19.37 11.01 -10.01
C LEU A 166 18.13 11.90 -10.00
N SER A 167 17.84 12.57 -11.12
CA SER A 167 16.68 13.45 -11.28
C SER A 167 15.35 12.71 -11.13
N VAL A 168 15.30 11.42 -11.46
CA VAL A 168 14.11 10.58 -11.27
C VAL A 168 13.91 10.31 -9.79
N THR A 169 14.97 9.93 -9.07
CA THR A 169 14.92 9.73 -7.62
C THR A 169 14.52 11.00 -6.88
N GLU A 170 15.14 12.13 -7.22
CA GLU A 170 14.83 13.43 -6.62
C GLU A 170 13.38 13.85 -6.87
N ARG A 171 12.82 13.56 -8.06
CA ARG A 171 11.41 13.80 -8.35
C ARG A 171 10.49 13.00 -7.43
N TRP A 172 10.75 11.70 -7.26
CA TRP A 172 9.88 10.83 -6.45
C TRP A 172 10.03 11.07 -4.94
N LEU A 173 11.21 11.45 -4.49
CA LEU A 173 11.52 11.75 -3.10
C LEU A 173 11.52 13.24 -2.78
N ALA A 174 10.98 14.10 -3.67
CA ALA A 174 10.97 15.55 -3.50
C ALA A 174 10.47 16.02 -2.11
N PRO A 175 9.39 15.44 -1.53
CA PRO A 175 8.96 15.81 -0.17
C PRO A 175 9.98 15.50 0.93
N ASN A 176 10.88 14.54 0.68
CA ASN A 176 11.86 14.03 1.62
C ASN A 176 13.27 14.60 1.42
N LEU A 177 13.53 15.40 0.39
CA LEU A 177 14.86 16.00 0.20
C LEU A 177 15.20 16.98 1.35
N GLY A 178 16.36 16.78 1.97
CA GLY A 178 16.96 17.66 2.98
C GLY A 178 17.86 18.75 2.41
N TYR A 179 17.92 18.87 1.09
CA TYR A 179 18.76 19.80 0.34
C TYR A 179 17.98 20.39 -0.85
N ASP A 180 18.46 21.51 -1.37
CA ASP A 180 17.91 22.14 -2.57
C ASP A 180 18.52 21.50 -3.83
N ASN A 181 17.69 21.19 -4.82
CA ASN A 181 18.09 20.58 -6.09
C ASN A 181 17.92 21.51 -7.31
#